data_AF-A6VL37-F1
#
_entry.id   AF-A6VL37-F1
#
_cell.length_a   1.000
_cell.length_b   1.000
_cell.length_c   1.000
_cell.angle_alpha   90.00
_cell.angle_beta   90.00
_cell.angle_gamma   90.00
#
_symmetry.space_group_name_H-M   'P 1'
#
loop_
_entity.id
_entity.type
_entity.pdbx_description
1 polymer ?
#
loop_
_entity_poly.entity_id
_entity_poly.type
_entity_poly.pdbx_seq_one_letter_code
_entity_poly.pdbx_strand_id
1 'polypeptide(L)'
;MTNEKFIGLGVAGNFAGHLEQAGEAADFVNVKTQEAVQPKAIFPFYIPCENLDELTRFLSVYPLSAESLSFPKDADNLQIEPEIALICDVEYSDKKVTALHPTHFAAYNDCSIRRPNARKISEKKNWGENSKGLCSTRIALDKFAAGGNIDTYHIACFHKRDGKLNEYGQDSQAVGYSYFHQKLLDWIIDRMNNQPDEGPMNDIARLLQQADYPTKAVISIGATRYTPFGESHFLQVGDTSMVIVYNGEKYNHKQIVEMAEKEQFPSDISALVQKVV
;
A
#
# COMPACT_ATOMS: atom_id res chain seq x y z
N MET A 1 9.70 -13.59 11.43
CA MET A 1 10.46 -13.26 10.21
C MET A 1 10.28 -11.77 9.96
N THR A 2 11.32 -10.96 10.15
CA THR A 2 11.25 -9.52 9.86
C THR A 2 11.33 -9.33 8.34
N ASN A 3 10.44 -8.53 7.73
CA ASN A 3 10.48 -8.26 6.29
C ASN A 3 11.53 -7.19 5.92
N GLU A 4 12.47 -6.89 6.82
CA GLU A 4 13.54 -5.88 6.62
C GLU A 4 14.41 -6.17 5.38
N LYS A 5 14.33 -7.36 4.79
CA LYS A 5 15.05 -7.70 3.56
C LYS A 5 14.21 -7.56 2.28
N PHE A 6 12.92 -7.26 2.38
CA PHE A 6 12.04 -7.23 1.22
C PHE A 6 12.02 -5.80 0.69
N ILE A 7 12.18 -5.61 -0.62
CA ILE A 7 11.97 -4.27 -1.19
C ILE A 7 10.49 -3.90 -1.10
N GLY A 8 10.20 -2.65 -0.74
CA GLY A 8 8.85 -2.14 -0.57
C GLY A 8 8.46 -1.20 -1.70
N LEU A 9 7.45 -1.58 -2.48
CA LEU A 9 6.94 -0.80 -3.62
C LEU A 9 5.42 -0.60 -3.50
N GLY A 10 4.92 0.59 -3.81
CA GLY A 10 3.47 0.86 -3.90
C GLY A 10 3.04 1.23 -5.31
N VAL A 11 1.76 1.02 -5.64
CA VAL A 11 1.18 1.34 -6.94
C VAL A 11 0.25 2.55 -6.81
N ALA A 12 0.61 3.66 -7.46
CA ALA A 12 -0.18 4.88 -7.45
C ALA A 12 -1.31 4.85 -8.50
N GLY A 13 -2.55 5.09 -8.07
CA GLY A 13 -3.69 5.29 -8.97
C GLY A 13 -4.30 4.01 -9.55
N ASN A 14 -4.22 2.88 -8.85
CA ASN A 14 -4.83 1.62 -9.30
C ASN A 14 -6.32 1.46 -8.91
N PHE A 15 -6.95 2.50 -8.40
CA PHE A 15 -8.38 2.50 -8.08
C PHE A 15 -9.00 3.82 -8.57
N ALA A 16 -10.07 3.72 -9.35
CA ALA A 16 -10.68 4.89 -9.98
C ALA A 16 -11.19 5.91 -8.95
N GLY A 17 -10.82 7.18 -9.13
CA GLY A 17 -11.27 8.30 -8.29
C GLY A 17 -10.47 8.51 -6.99
N HIS A 18 -9.57 7.59 -6.62
CA HIS A 18 -8.85 7.72 -5.36
C HIS A 18 -7.84 8.88 -5.37
N LEU A 19 -7.07 9.06 -6.45
CA LEU A 19 -6.05 10.12 -6.53
C LEU A 19 -6.65 11.52 -6.40
N GLU A 20 -7.88 11.70 -6.90
CA GLU A 20 -8.64 12.93 -6.77
C GLU A 20 -9.03 13.16 -5.30
N GLN A 21 -9.54 12.13 -4.61
CA GLN A 21 -9.90 12.19 -3.19
C GLN A 21 -8.70 12.46 -2.27
N ALA A 22 -7.54 11.88 -2.58
CA ALA A 22 -6.29 12.09 -1.85
C ALA A 22 -5.61 13.44 -2.18
N GLY A 23 -6.14 14.20 -3.14
CA GLY A 23 -5.54 15.46 -3.59
C GLY A 23 -4.16 15.29 -4.25
N GLU A 24 -3.91 14.13 -4.85
CA GLU A 24 -2.65 13.77 -5.51
C GLU A 24 -2.74 13.82 -7.04
N ALA A 25 -3.95 13.93 -7.61
CA ALA A 25 -4.14 13.92 -9.06
C ALA A 25 -3.28 14.96 -9.82
N ALA A 26 -3.04 16.13 -9.22
CA ALA A 26 -2.21 17.18 -9.82
C ALA A 26 -0.75 16.76 -10.02
N ASP A 27 -0.22 15.89 -9.15
CA ASP A 27 1.17 15.39 -9.23
C ASP A 27 1.38 14.55 -10.51
N PHE A 28 0.29 13.98 -11.05
CA PHE A 28 0.32 13.04 -12.17
C PHE A 28 -0.19 13.60 -13.50
N VAL A 29 -0.47 14.91 -13.60
CA VAL A 29 -1.03 15.55 -14.82
C VAL A 29 -0.18 15.28 -16.08
N ASN A 30 1.15 15.21 -15.93
CA ASN A 30 2.05 15.01 -17.06
C ASN A 30 2.38 13.52 -17.31
N VAL A 31 1.90 12.60 -16.47
CA VAL A 31 2.17 11.17 -16.61
C VAL A 31 1.29 10.59 -17.70
N LYS A 32 1.92 10.12 -18.77
CA LYS A 32 1.22 9.51 -19.92
C LYS A 32 0.81 8.09 -19.59
N THR A 33 -0.46 7.77 -19.82
CA THR A 33 -0.99 6.40 -19.71
C THR A 33 -1.49 5.90 -21.07
N GLN A 34 -1.46 4.58 -21.27
CA GLN A 34 -1.98 3.95 -22.49
C GLN A 34 -3.51 3.85 -22.47
N GLU A 35 -4.08 3.73 -21.27
CA GLU A 35 -5.53 3.67 -21.03
C GLU A 35 -5.92 4.55 -19.83
N ALA A 36 -7.21 4.91 -19.75
CA ALA A 36 -7.71 5.82 -18.72
C ALA A 36 -7.57 5.26 -17.30
N VAL A 37 -7.81 3.96 -17.14
CA VAL A 37 -7.79 3.26 -15.83
C VAL A 37 -6.40 2.74 -15.44
N GLN A 38 -5.39 2.91 -16.30
CA GLN A 38 -4.03 2.47 -16.00
C GLN A 38 -3.49 3.20 -14.74
N PRO A 39 -2.83 2.49 -13.82
CA PRO A 39 -2.07 3.12 -12.75
C PRO A 39 -1.02 4.09 -13.31
N LYS A 40 -0.64 5.06 -12.48
CA LYS A 40 0.22 6.17 -12.91
C LYS A 40 1.69 5.85 -12.75
N ALA A 41 2.08 5.27 -11.62
CA ALA A 41 3.48 4.95 -11.31
C ALA A 41 3.56 3.88 -10.23
N ILE A 42 4.72 3.24 -10.11
CA ILE A 42 5.11 2.59 -8.86
C ILE A 42 6.06 3.50 -8.09
N PHE A 43 6.11 3.35 -6.77
CA PHE A 43 7.02 4.13 -5.94
C PHE A 43 7.67 3.28 -4.85
N PRO A 44 8.90 3.58 -4.46
CA PRO A 44 9.53 2.93 -3.33
C PRO A 44 9.00 3.51 -2.02
N PHE A 45 8.60 2.64 -1.10
CA PHE A 45 8.42 3.00 0.31
C PHE A 45 9.54 2.44 1.18
N TYR A 46 10.28 1.43 0.73
CA TYR A 46 11.41 0.88 1.45
C TYR A 46 12.42 0.23 0.50
N ILE A 47 13.71 0.48 0.72
CA ILE A 47 14.81 -0.10 -0.04
C ILE A 47 15.81 -0.71 0.96
N PRO A 48 16.07 -2.04 0.92
CA PRO A 48 16.93 -2.72 1.88
C PRO A 48 18.42 -2.49 1.54
N CYS A 49 18.86 -1.23 1.61
CA CYS A 49 20.23 -0.81 1.35
C CYS A 49 20.60 0.37 2.26
N GLU A 50 21.70 0.25 3.00
CA GLU A 50 22.18 1.33 3.88
C GLU A 50 22.88 2.45 3.12
N ASN A 51 23.43 2.15 1.93
CA ASN A 51 24.27 3.05 1.14
C ASN A 51 23.51 3.67 -0.04
N LEU A 52 22.33 4.22 0.23
CA LEU A 52 21.57 4.97 -0.76
C LEU A 52 22.09 6.41 -0.93
N ASP A 53 21.76 6.99 -2.08
CA ASP A 53 22.03 8.40 -2.37
C ASP A 53 21.35 9.30 -1.33
N GLU A 54 21.89 10.49 -1.11
CA GLU A 54 21.39 11.42 -0.08
C GLU A 54 19.89 11.69 -0.20
N LEU A 55 19.38 11.87 -1.42
CA LEU A 55 17.98 12.17 -1.68
C LEU A 55 17.03 10.97 -1.46
N THR A 56 17.54 9.74 -1.42
CA THR A 56 16.77 8.50 -1.23
C THR A 56 17.11 7.77 0.05
N ARG A 57 18.06 8.27 0.84
CA ARG A 57 18.53 7.65 2.10
C ARG A 57 17.41 7.36 3.08
N PHE A 58 16.37 8.19 3.13
CA PHE A 58 15.23 7.95 4.01
C PHE A 58 14.51 6.61 3.71
N LEU A 59 14.62 6.09 2.47
CA LEU A 59 14.04 4.80 2.09
C LEU A 59 14.76 3.60 2.70
N SER A 60 15.95 3.78 3.30
CA SER A 60 16.62 2.70 4.03
C SER A 60 16.03 2.45 5.43
N VAL A 61 15.16 3.35 5.91
CA VAL A 61 14.45 3.20 7.18
C VAL A 61 13.22 2.31 6.97
N TYR A 62 13.14 1.21 7.70
CA TYR A 62 12.06 0.24 7.55
C TYR A 62 10.73 0.79 8.11
N PRO A 63 9.68 0.97 7.29
CA PRO A 63 8.52 1.76 7.68
C PRO A 63 7.34 0.93 8.24
N LEU A 64 7.36 -0.40 8.08
CA LEU A 64 6.17 -1.23 8.29
C LEU A 64 6.01 -1.65 9.75
N SER A 65 4.82 -1.45 10.30
CA SER A 65 4.39 -1.98 11.60
C SER A 65 3.03 -2.67 11.51
N ALA A 66 2.79 -3.67 12.36
CA ALA A 66 1.48 -4.31 12.46
C ALA A 66 0.60 -3.68 13.55
N GLU A 67 1.18 -2.86 14.44
CA GLU A 67 0.55 -2.47 15.72
C GLU A 67 0.53 -0.95 15.95
N SER A 68 1.47 -0.23 15.36
CA SER A 68 1.67 1.20 15.60
C SER A 68 1.78 1.97 14.29
N LEU A 69 1.43 3.25 14.33
CA LEU A 69 1.65 4.20 13.27
C LEU A 69 2.23 5.47 13.88
N SER A 70 3.47 5.81 13.56
CA SER A 70 4.16 6.98 14.09
C SER A 70 3.60 8.25 13.45
N PHE A 71 3.09 9.18 14.25
CA PHE A 71 2.67 10.49 13.78
C PHE A 71 3.89 11.31 13.33
N PRO A 72 3.85 11.98 12.15
CA PRO A 72 4.98 12.78 11.68
C PRO A 72 5.25 13.99 12.57
N LYS A 73 6.51 14.41 12.69
CA LYS A 73 6.90 15.61 13.45
C LYS A 73 6.75 16.91 12.63
N ASP A 74 6.88 16.81 11.32
CA ASP A 74 7.05 17.93 10.39
C ASP A 74 6.07 17.89 9.21
N ALA A 75 4.99 17.13 9.36
CA ALA A 75 3.92 17.04 8.37
C ALA A 75 2.56 16.91 9.07
N ASP A 76 1.51 17.19 8.33
CA ASP A 76 0.13 17.11 8.79
C ASP A 76 -0.70 16.20 7.88
N ASN A 77 -2.00 16.15 8.17
CA ASN A 77 -3.01 15.49 7.34
C ASN A 77 -2.69 14.01 7.07
N LEU A 78 -2.34 13.29 8.13
CA LEU A 78 -2.08 11.86 8.09
C LEU A 78 -3.37 11.10 7.74
N GLN A 79 -3.39 10.42 6.58
CA GLN A 79 -4.56 9.69 6.07
C GLN A 79 -4.28 8.20 6.00
N ILE A 80 -5.26 7.40 6.43
CA ILE A 80 -5.24 5.95 6.20
C ILE A 80 -5.43 5.73 4.71
N GLU A 81 -4.56 4.97 4.05
CA GLU A 81 -4.75 4.58 2.66
C GLU A 81 -4.91 3.05 2.60
N PRO A 82 -6.16 2.55 2.60
CA PRO A 82 -6.42 1.12 2.71
C PRO A 82 -6.09 0.39 1.40
N GLU A 83 -5.13 -0.52 1.47
CA GLU A 83 -4.70 -1.33 0.34
C GLU A 83 -4.62 -2.83 0.69
N ILE A 84 -4.50 -3.65 -0.36
CA ILE A 84 -3.97 -5.00 -0.24
C ILE A 84 -2.49 -4.96 -0.61
N ALA A 85 -1.63 -5.60 0.19
CA ALA A 85 -0.24 -5.85 -0.19
C ALA A 85 -0.06 -7.30 -0.64
N LEU A 86 0.69 -7.49 -1.73
CA LEU A 86 1.19 -8.77 -2.20
C LEU A 86 2.60 -9.00 -1.65
N ILE A 87 2.87 -10.21 -1.19
CA ILE A 87 4.20 -10.67 -0.82
C ILE A 87 4.72 -11.51 -1.98
N CYS A 88 5.73 -11.02 -2.66
CA CYS A 88 6.19 -11.58 -3.93
C CYS A 88 7.62 -12.10 -3.85
N ASP A 89 7.87 -13.17 -4.60
CA ASP A 89 9.21 -13.54 -5.02
C ASP A 89 9.53 -12.80 -6.33
N VAL A 90 10.76 -12.33 -6.47
CA VAL A 90 11.21 -11.57 -7.63
C VAL A 90 12.27 -12.37 -8.37
N GLU A 91 12.03 -12.61 -9.66
CA GLU A 91 13.00 -13.25 -10.54
C GLU A 91 13.72 -12.23 -11.39
N TYR A 92 15.02 -12.45 -11.58
CA TYR A 92 15.87 -11.62 -12.41
C TYR A 92 16.62 -12.44 -13.46
N SER A 93 16.77 -11.86 -14.65
CA SER A 93 17.73 -12.30 -15.66
C SER A 93 18.42 -11.07 -16.24
N ASP A 94 19.74 -11.15 -16.44
CA ASP A 94 20.54 -10.05 -17.00
C ASP A 94 20.27 -8.70 -16.32
N LYS A 95 20.15 -8.72 -14.98
CA LYS A 95 19.87 -7.54 -14.13
C LYS A 95 18.54 -6.85 -14.40
N LYS A 96 17.57 -7.55 -15.00
CA LYS A 96 16.19 -7.10 -15.21
C LYS A 96 15.22 -8.01 -14.49
N VAL A 97 14.14 -7.44 -13.99
CA VAL A 97 13.03 -8.23 -13.43
C VAL A 97 12.33 -8.95 -14.57
N THR A 98 12.18 -10.27 -14.47
CA THR A 98 11.52 -11.10 -15.49
C THR A 98 10.18 -11.66 -15.03
N ALA A 99 10.01 -11.85 -13.72
CA ALA A 99 8.75 -12.32 -13.15
C ALA A 99 8.58 -11.84 -11.70
N LEU A 100 7.31 -11.73 -11.31
CA LEU A 100 6.86 -11.57 -9.93
C LEU A 100 5.95 -12.74 -9.61
N HIS A 101 6.21 -13.41 -8.48
CA HIS A 101 5.39 -14.53 -8.00
C HIS A 101 4.76 -14.18 -6.66
N PRO A 102 3.53 -13.63 -6.65
CA PRO A 102 2.79 -13.42 -5.42
C PRO A 102 2.56 -14.74 -4.69
N THR A 103 2.97 -14.81 -3.42
CA THR A 103 2.83 -15.99 -2.55
C THR A 103 1.76 -15.81 -1.48
N HIS A 104 1.60 -14.57 -1.01
CA HIS A 104 0.63 -14.22 0.02
C HIS A 104 0.06 -12.83 -0.24
N PHE A 105 -1.06 -12.50 0.39
CA PHE A 105 -1.59 -11.16 0.49
C PHE A 105 -2.01 -10.82 1.92
N ALA A 106 -2.09 -9.53 2.23
CA ALA A 106 -2.48 -9.04 3.55
C ALA A 106 -3.07 -7.63 3.47
N ALA A 107 -3.81 -7.23 4.50
CA ALA A 107 -4.20 -5.85 4.71
C ALA A 107 -2.97 -4.96 4.87
N TYR A 108 -3.01 -3.82 4.20
CA TYR A 108 -1.93 -2.85 4.15
C TYR A 108 -2.48 -1.44 4.33
N ASN A 109 -1.76 -0.62 5.08
CA ASN A 109 -2.06 0.80 5.21
C ASN A 109 -0.91 1.57 4.57
N ASP A 110 -1.14 2.10 3.36
CA ASP A 110 -0.19 2.98 2.67
C ASP A 110 -0.22 4.40 3.24
N CYS A 111 -0.24 4.50 4.57
CA CYS A 111 -0.50 5.75 5.26
C CYS A 111 0.37 6.88 4.73
N SER A 112 -0.26 8.03 4.54
CA SER A 112 0.29 9.13 3.77
C SER A 112 0.13 10.44 4.50
N ILE A 113 1.14 11.29 4.35
CA ILE A 113 1.19 12.64 4.92
C ILE A 113 1.13 13.67 3.81
N ARG A 114 0.62 14.86 4.13
CA ARG A 114 0.70 15.97 3.18
C ARG A 114 2.06 16.65 3.30
N ARG A 115 2.77 16.73 2.18
CA ARG A 115 3.99 17.53 2.02
C ARG A 115 3.87 18.41 0.78
N PRO A 116 3.50 19.70 0.91
CA PRO A 116 3.27 20.60 -0.24
C PRO A 116 4.46 20.77 -1.18
N ASN A 117 5.68 20.50 -0.70
CA ASN A 117 6.93 20.64 -1.46
C ASN A 117 7.60 19.28 -1.75
N ALA A 118 6.85 18.17 -1.63
CA ALA A 118 7.39 16.86 -1.97
C ALA A 118 7.75 16.80 -3.46
N ARG A 119 8.97 16.36 -3.75
CA ARG A 119 9.44 16.19 -5.14
C ARG A 119 9.03 14.84 -5.70
N LYS A 120 9.02 13.83 -4.83
CA LYS A 120 8.70 12.43 -5.13
C LYS A 120 7.55 11.99 -4.26
N ILE A 121 6.69 11.11 -4.79
CA ILE A 121 5.62 10.53 -3.99
C ILE A 121 6.18 9.79 -2.77
N SER A 122 7.32 9.13 -2.91
CA SER A 122 8.00 8.41 -1.82
C SER A 122 8.26 9.26 -0.57
N GLU A 123 8.47 10.57 -0.72
CA GLU A 123 8.70 11.51 0.40
C GLU A 123 7.43 11.72 1.26
N LYS A 124 6.24 11.42 0.72
CA LYS A 124 4.95 11.40 1.44
C LYS A 124 4.66 10.06 2.10
N LYS A 125 5.44 9.02 1.77
CA LYS A 125 5.12 7.62 2.06
C LYS A 125 6.02 7.04 3.16
N ASN A 126 7.28 7.44 3.23
CA ASN A 126 8.19 7.02 4.29
C ASN A 126 8.75 8.24 5.03
N TRP A 127 8.26 8.47 6.25
CA TRP A 127 8.78 9.49 7.18
C TRP A 127 9.50 8.87 8.39
N GLY A 128 9.86 7.59 8.32
CA GLY A 128 10.57 6.85 9.34
C GLY A 128 9.90 5.54 9.74
N GLU A 129 10.34 4.99 10.87
CA GLU A 129 9.79 3.75 11.43
C GLU A 129 8.30 3.88 11.75
N ASN A 130 7.58 2.79 11.48
CA ASN A 130 6.13 2.71 11.64
C ASN A 130 5.36 3.81 10.88
N SER A 131 5.86 4.28 9.73
CA SER A 131 5.10 5.20 8.89
C SER A 131 4.01 4.50 8.06
N LYS A 132 4.05 3.18 7.98
CA LYS A 132 3.12 2.36 7.19
C LYS A 132 2.72 1.10 7.93
N GLY A 133 1.70 0.42 7.41
CA GLY A 133 1.18 -0.78 8.05
C GLY A 133 1.13 -2.00 7.14
N LEU A 134 1.52 -3.15 7.69
CA LEU A 134 1.33 -4.46 7.06
C LEU A 134 0.87 -5.45 8.12
N CYS A 135 -0.25 -6.12 7.88
CA CYS A 135 -0.79 -7.11 8.82
C CYS A 135 0.18 -8.30 9.00
N SER A 136 0.29 -8.79 10.23
CA SER A 136 1.03 -10.02 10.57
C SER A 136 0.32 -11.28 10.05
N THR A 137 -1.02 -11.27 10.00
CA THR A 137 -1.83 -12.32 9.39
C THR A 137 -1.78 -12.21 7.87
N ARG A 138 -1.00 -13.08 7.23
CA ARG A 138 -0.87 -13.18 5.78
C ARG A 138 -1.68 -14.36 5.27
N ILE A 139 -2.45 -14.13 4.22
CA ILE A 139 -3.27 -15.15 3.57
C ILE A 139 -2.47 -15.71 2.41
N ALA A 140 -2.26 -17.03 2.38
CA ALA A 140 -1.59 -17.69 1.27
C ALA A 140 -2.41 -17.53 -0.02
N LEU A 141 -1.74 -17.18 -1.12
CA LEU A 141 -2.33 -17.18 -2.45
C LEU A 141 -2.27 -18.59 -3.02
N ASP A 142 -3.37 -19.05 -3.62
CA ASP A 142 -3.33 -20.24 -4.47
C ASP A 142 -2.81 -19.89 -5.87
N LYS A 143 -3.28 -18.78 -6.43
CA LYS A 143 -2.86 -18.17 -7.68
C LYS A 143 -3.31 -16.71 -7.71
N PHE A 144 -2.53 -15.84 -8.36
CA PHE A 144 -2.91 -14.45 -8.62
C PHE A 144 -3.48 -14.29 -10.04
N ALA A 145 -4.56 -15.02 -10.30
CA ALA A 145 -5.25 -15.07 -11.59
C ALA A 145 -6.74 -15.36 -11.36
N ALA A 146 -7.56 -15.16 -12.40
CA ALA A 146 -9.00 -15.36 -12.34
C ALA A 146 -9.40 -16.72 -11.71
N GLY A 147 -10.34 -16.65 -10.77
CA GLY A 147 -10.78 -17.77 -9.94
C GLY A 147 -9.75 -18.19 -8.89
N GLY A 148 -8.83 -17.29 -8.52
CA GLY A 148 -7.93 -17.47 -7.38
C GLY A 148 -8.62 -17.06 -6.09
N ASN A 149 -8.10 -17.49 -4.95
CA ASN A 149 -8.75 -17.27 -3.66
C ASN A 149 -8.96 -15.79 -3.33
N ILE A 150 -8.04 -14.91 -3.74
CA ILE A 150 -8.15 -13.46 -3.51
C ILE A 150 -9.37 -12.83 -4.21
N ASP A 151 -9.94 -13.47 -5.23
CA ASP A 151 -11.06 -12.90 -5.99
C ASP A 151 -12.33 -12.73 -5.16
N THR A 152 -12.46 -13.52 -4.08
CA THR A 152 -13.59 -13.45 -3.15
C THR A 152 -13.34 -12.50 -1.98
N TYR A 153 -12.17 -11.89 -1.91
CA TYR A 153 -11.81 -11.02 -0.78
C TYR A 153 -12.28 -9.59 -0.99
N HIS A 154 -12.65 -8.98 0.14
CA HIS A 154 -13.01 -7.58 0.28
C HIS A 154 -12.00 -6.87 1.15
N ILE A 155 -11.96 -5.54 1.03
CA ILE A 155 -11.21 -4.62 1.88
C ILE A 155 -12.15 -3.58 2.48
N ALA A 156 -12.15 -3.48 3.80
CA ALA A 156 -12.84 -2.46 4.58
C ALA A 156 -11.84 -1.64 5.40
N CYS A 157 -12.20 -0.40 5.72
CA CYS A 157 -11.30 0.52 6.41
C CYS A 157 -12.04 1.36 7.43
N PHE A 158 -11.51 1.42 8.64
CA PHE A 158 -12.13 2.13 9.77
C PHE A 158 -11.15 3.03 10.50
N HIS A 159 -11.72 4.05 11.11
CA HIS A 159 -11.07 4.97 12.03
C HIS A 159 -11.79 4.88 13.38
N LYS A 160 -11.04 4.91 14.48
CA LYS A 160 -11.63 4.98 15.82
C LYS A 160 -10.93 6.05 16.66
N ARG A 161 -11.73 6.92 17.28
CA ARG A 161 -11.28 7.96 18.22
C ARG A 161 -12.24 8.00 19.40
N ASP A 162 -11.70 8.05 20.62
CA ASP A 162 -12.51 8.12 21.86
C ASP A 162 -13.62 7.07 21.94
N GLY A 163 -13.33 5.85 21.47
CA GLY A 163 -14.29 4.74 21.42
C GLY A 163 -15.30 4.78 20.27
N LYS A 164 -15.40 5.88 19.52
CA LYS A 164 -16.31 6.01 18.37
C LYS A 164 -15.65 5.49 17.09
N LEU A 165 -16.24 4.46 16.49
CA LEU A 165 -15.85 3.93 15.19
C LEU A 165 -16.50 4.74 14.06
N ASN A 166 -15.75 5.01 12.99
CA ASN A 166 -16.24 5.60 11.75
C ASN A 166 -15.72 4.76 10.57
N GLU A 167 -16.56 4.53 9.57
CA GLU A 167 -16.13 3.99 8.28
C GLU A 167 -15.28 5.03 7.57
N TYR A 168 -14.05 4.67 7.21
CA TYR A 168 -13.06 5.58 6.65
C TYR A 168 -12.85 5.35 5.15
N GLY A 169 -12.80 4.08 4.72
CA GLY A 169 -12.78 3.68 3.32
C GLY A 169 -14.03 2.89 2.94
N GLN A 170 -14.39 2.92 1.66
CA GLN A 170 -15.52 2.16 1.14
C GLN A 170 -15.18 0.67 1.10
N ASP A 171 -16.08 -0.18 1.62
CA ASP A 171 -15.97 -1.63 1.45
C ASP A 171 -15.92 -1.97 -0.04
N SER A 172 -14.83 -2.61 -0.46
CA SER A 172 -14.51 -2.80 -1.87
C SER A 172 -14.04 -4.23 -2.11
N GLN A 173 -14.42 -4.81 -3.24
CA GLN A 173 -13.88 -6.10 -3.69
C GLN A 173 -12.44 -5.95 -4.16
N ALA A 174 -11.59 -6.94 -3.87
CA ALA A 174 -10.21 -6.99 -4.38
C ALA A 174 -10.19 -6.95 -5.92
N VAL A 175 -11.12 -7.63 -6.59
CA VAL A 175 -11.26 -7.59 -8.05
C VAL A 175 -11.70 -6.22 -8.60
N GLY A 176 -12.01 -5.26 -7.74
CA GLY A 176 -12.36 -3.89 -8.11
C GLY A 176 -11.17 -3.01 -8.49
N TYR A 177 -9.93 -3.46 -8.30
CA TYR A 177 -8.72 -2.75 -8.75
C TYR A 177 -8.69 -2.64 -10.29
N SER A 178 -8.22 -1.50 -10.81
CA SER A 178 -8.20 -1.22 -12.25
C SER A 178 -7.31 -2.18 -13.03
N TYR A 179 -6.08 -2.38 -12.54
CA TYR A 179 -5.17 -3.41 -12.99
C TYR A 179 -5.08 -4.45 -11.88
N PHE A 180 -5.36 -5.71 -12.23
CA PHE A 180 -5.33 -6.83 -11.32
C PHE A 180 -4.81 -8.09 -12.01
N HIS A 181 -4.46 -9.11 -11.23
CA HIS A 181 -3.86 -10.37 -11.72
C HIS A 181 -2.64 -10.12 -12.63
N GLN A 182 -2.50 -10.91 -13.70
CA GLN A 182 -1.37 -10.82 -14.63
C GLN A 182 -1.20 -9.43 -15.23
N LYS A 183 -2.29 -8.72 -15.53
CA LYS A 183 -2.23 -7.36 -16.08
C LYS A 183 -1.49 -6.41 -15.15
N LEU A 184 -1.71 -6.53 -13.84
CA LEU A 184 -0.98 -5.76 -12.83
C LEU A 184 0.49 -6.19 -12.76
N LEU A 185 0.76 -7.49 -12.71
CA LEU A 185 2.13 -8.01 -12.62
C LEU A 185 2.98 -7.57 -13.81
N ASP A 186 2.48 -7.72 -15.03
CA ASP A 186 3.17 -7.30 -16.25
C ASP A 186 3.49 -5.80 -16.22
N TRP A 187 2.53 -4.99 -15.78
CA TRP A 187 2.71 -3.56 -15.68
C TRP A 187 3.73 -3.17 -14.60
N ILE A 188 3.71 -3.81 -13.42
CA ILE A 188 4.72 -3.56 -12.38
C ILE A 188 6.11 -3.96 -12.88
N ILE A 189 6.25 -5.12 -13.55
CA ILE A 189 7.53 -5.57 -14.12
C ILE A 189 8.06 -4.56 -15.13
N ASP A 190 7.21 -4.02 -16.00
CA ASP A 190 7.61 -2.95 -16.92
C ASP A 190 8.07 -1.69 -16.17
N ARG A 191 7.35 -1.28 -15.11
CA ARG A 191 7.74 -0.11 -14.30
C ARG A 191 9.04 -0.34 -13.51
N MET A 192 9.25 -1.52 -12.95
CA MET A 192 10.49 -1.88 -12.25
C MET A 192 11.71 -1.76 -13.17
N ASN A 193 11.56 -2.03 -14.47
CA ASN A 193 12.65 -2.00 -15.44
C ASN A 193 12.79 -0.66 -16.18
N ASN A 194 11.67 0.05 -16.42
CA ASN A 194 11.62 1.13 -17.42
C ASN A 194 11.00 2.44 -16.90
N GLN A 195 10.56 2.54 -15.64
CA GLN A 195 10.02 3.80 -15.11
C GLN A 195 11.11 4.88 -15.02
N PRO A 196 10.91 6.07 -15.62
CA PRO A 196 11.89 7.14 -15.57
C PRO A 196 11.87 7.88 -14.21
N ASP A 197 12.98 8.54 -13.89
CA ASP A 197 13.05 9.52 -12.80
C ASP A 197 12.41 10.86 -13.22
N GLU A 198 11.08 10.94 -13.23
CA GLU A 198 10.36 12.12 -13.73
C GLU A 198 9.19 12.50 -12.81
N GLY A 199 9.08 13.80 -12.51
CA GLY A 199 8.02 14.34 -11.65
C GLY A 199 7.96 13.56 -10.33
N PRO A 200 6.78 13.01 -9.95
CA PRO A 200 6.62 12.28 -8.69
C PRO A 200 7.28 10.89 -8.68
N MET A 201 7.75 10.39 -9.83
CA MET A 201 8.24 9.01 -10.00
C MET A 201 9.72 8.89 -9.67
N ASN A 202 10.12 7.78 -9.04
CA ASN A 202 11.53 7.42 -8.83
C ASN A 202 12.01 6.48 -9.93
N ASP A 203 13.32 6.48 -10.22
CA ASP A 203 13.99 5.43 -11.02
C ASP A 203 14.11 4.14 -10.20
N ILE A 204 13.22 3.20 -10.49
CA ILE A 204 13.13 1.93 -9.75
C ILE A 204 14.26 0.98 -10.14
N ALA A 205 14.67 0.97 -11.42
CA ALA A 205 15.72 0.09 -11.90
C ALA A 205 17.05 0.40 -11.21
N ARG A 206 17.37 1.69 -11.02
CA ARG A 206 18.53 2.13 -10.26
C ARG A 206 18.46 1.73 -8.80
N LEU A 207 17.29 1.86 -8.15
CA LEU A 207 17.13 1.47 -6.75
C LEU A 207 17.25 -0.04 -6.54
N LEU A 208 16.73 -0.85 -7.46
CA LEU A 208 16.93 -2.31 -7.48
C LEU A 208 18.42 -2.66 -7.59
N GLN A 209 19.16 -1.97 -8.45
CA GLN A 209 20.61 -2.14 -8.57
C GLN A 209 21.34 -1.76 -7.29
N GLN A 210 20.99 -0.62 -6.66
CA GLN A 210 21.62 -0.18 -5.40
C GLN A 210 21.35 -1.14 -4.24
N ALA A 211 20.20 -1.83 -4.26
CA ALA A 211 19.84 -2.85 -3.28
C ALA A 211 20.30 -4.26 -3.63
N ASP A 212 21.18 -4.41 -4.62
CA ASP A 212 21.72 -5.70 -5.08
C ASP A 212 20.63 -6.72 -5.46
N TYR A 213 19.61 -6.26 -6.19
CA TYR A 213 18.53 -7.06 -6.77
C TYR A 213 17.79 -7.95 -5.73
N PRO A 214 17.02 -7.35 -4.80
CA PRO A 214 16.29 -8.09 -3.77
C PRO A 214 15.34 -9.13 -4.37
N THR A 215 15.41 -10.37 -3.90
CA THR A 215 14.61 -11.50 -4.41
C THR A 215 13.22 -11.62 -3.79
N LYS A 216 12.86 -10.70 -2.89
CA LYS A 216 11.56 -10.63 -2.23
C LYS A 216 11.07 -9.19 -2.23
N ALA A 217 9.77 -9.00 -2.43
CA ALA A 217 9.12 -7.70 -2.42
C ALA A 217 7.82 -7.72 -1.61
N VAL A 218 7.51 -6.60 -0.97
CA VAL A 218 6.16 -6.24 -0.55
C VAL A 218 5.65 -5.20 -1.55
N ILE A 219 4.54 -5.52 -2.22
CA ILE A 219 3.94 -4.66 -3.23
C ILE A 219 2.54 -4.26 -2.77
N SER A 220 2.35 -3.00 -2.39
CA SER A 220 1.01 -2.45 -2.09
C SER A 220 0.34 -2.04 -3.40
N ILE A 221 -0.87 -2.57 -3.67
CA ILE A 221 -1.44 -2.53 -5.04
C ILE A 221 -2.37 -1.34 -5.30
N GLY A 222 -2.40 -0.36 -4.40
CA GLY A 222 -3.18 0.87 -4.51
C GLY A 222 -4.32 0.95 -3.50
N ALA A 223 -4.64 2.18 -3.12
CA ALA A 223 -5.65 2.47 -2.12
C ALA A 223 -7.06 2.52 -2.71
N THR A 224 -8.03 2.02 -1.93
CA THR A 224 -9.46 2.11 -2.27
C THR A 224 -10.02 3.48 -1.89
N ARG A 225 -11.26 3.77 -2.32
CA ARG A 225 -11.87 5.10 -2.13
C ARG A 225 -12.22 5.37 -0.67
N TYR A 226 -12.17 6.65 -0.31
CA TYR A 226 -12.67 7.13 0.98
C TYR A 226 -14.20 7.18 1.04
N THR A 227 -14.72 7.12 2.27
CA THR A 227 -16.05 7.64 2.59
C THR A 227 -15.98 9.17 2.72
N PRO A 228 -17.11 9.90 2.75
CA PRO A 228 -17.09 11.34 3.02
C PRO A 228 -16.40 11.71 4.34
N PHE A 229 -16.42 10.80 5.33
CA PHE A 229 -15.67 10.97 6.57
C PHE A 229 -14.17 10.86 6.32
N GLY A 230 -13.70 9.82 5.63
CA GLY A 230 -12.27 9.62 5.33
C GLY A 230 -11.64 10.72 4.50
N GLU A 231 -12.41 11.34 3.58
CA GLU A 231 -11.93 12.47 2.77
C GLU A 231 -11.63 13.73 3.61
N SER A 232 -12.28 13.88 4.76
CA SER A 232 -12.29 15.13 5.54
C SER A 232 -11.71 15.01 6.95
N HIS A 233 -11.36 13.80 7.39
CA HIS A 233 -10.87 13.53 8.74
C HIS A 233 -9.48 12.91 8.71
N PHE A 234 -8.54 13.59 9.34
CA PHE A 234 -7.15 13.14 9.46
C PHE A 234 -6.92 12.46 10.80
N LEU A 235 -5.99 11.51 10.79
CA LEU A 235 -5.54 10.82 12.00
C LEU A 235 -4.91 11.81 12.98
N GLN A 236 -5.00 11.48 14.27
CA GLN A 236 -4.38 12.17 15.38
C GLN A 236 -3.74 11.14 16.32
N VAL A 237 -2.74 11.57 17.10
CA VAL A 237 -2.18 10.73 18.17
C VAL A 237 -3.30 10.27 19.11
N GLY A 238 -3.33 8.97 19.40
CA GLY A 238 -4.38 8.30 20.18
C GLY A 238 -5.48 7.65 19.33
N ASP A 239 -5.55 7.94 18.02
CA ASP A 239 -6.48 7.27 17.12
C ASP A 239 -6.10 5.80 16.90
N THR A 240 -7.07 5.03 16.40
CA THR A 240 -6.85 3.69 15.86
C THR A 240 -7.21 3.66 14.38
N SER A 241 -6.26 3.24 13.54
CA SER A 241 -6.46 2.94 12.14
C SER A 241 -6.71 1.43 11.97
N MET A 242 -7.67 1.07 11.12
CA MET A 242 -7.98 -0.33 10.83
C MET A 242 -8.13 -0.54 9.33
N VAL A 243 -7.36 -1.46 8.77
CA VAL A 243 -7.55 -1.97 7.40
C VAL A 243 -7.80 -3.47 7.49
N ILE A 244 -8.94 -3.92 6.97
CA ILE A 244 -9.44 -5.27 7.15
C ILE A 244 -9.63 -5.92 5.79
N VAL A 245 -8.94 -7.03 5.56
CA VAL A 245 -9.08 -7.86 4.36
C VAL A 245 -9.70 -9.20 4.75
N TYR A 246 -10.88 -9.48 4.20
CA TYR A 246 -11.73 -10.61 4.62
C TYR A 246 -12.38 -11.31 3.43
N ASN A 247 -12.70 -12.61 3.58
CA ASN A 247 -13.39 -13.37 2.54
C ASN A 247 -14.90 -13.03 2.55
N GLY A 248 -15.39 -12.42 1.46
CA GLY A 248 -16.77 -11.99 1.29
C GLY A 248 -17.80 -13.12 1.18
N GLU A 249 -17.36 -14.36 0.94
CA GLU A 249 -18.24 -15.53 0.99
C GLU A 249 -18.48 -16.02 2.41
N LYS A 250 -17.59 -15.68 3.36
CA LYS A 250 -17.66 -16.11 4.76
C LYS A 250 -18.22 -15.03 5.68
N TYR A 251 -17.88 -13.77 5.42
CA TYR A 251 -18.29 -12.63 6.23
C TYR A 251 -18.94 -11.57 5.35
N ASN A 252 -19.92 -10.85 5.89
CA ASN A 252 -20.46 -9.64 5.29
C ASN A 252 -19.96 -8.37 6.00
N HIS A 253 -20.05 -7.23 5.34
CA HIS A 253 -19.58 -5.94 5.86
C HIS A 253 -20.12 -5.61 7.27
N LYS A 254 -21.40 -5.89 7.55
CA LYS A 254 -21.99 -5.62 8.88
C LYS A 254 -21.27 -6.40 9.99
N GLN A 255 -20.93 -7.67 9.75
CA GLN A 255 -20.16 -8.46 10.71
C GLN A 255 -18.76 -7.88 10.92
N ILE A 256 -18.13 -7.38 9.85
CA ILE A 256 -16.81 -6.74 9.93
C ILE A 256 -16.87 -5.43 10.75
N VAL A 257 -17.93 -4.62 10.59
CA VAL A 257 -18.18 -3.45 11.44
C VAL A 257 -18.29 -3.85 12.91
N GLU A 258 -19.10 -4.86 13.23
CA GLU A 258 -19.27 -5.35 14.62
C GLU A 258 -17.96 -5.89 15.24
N MET A 259 -17.09 -6.49 14.42
CA MET A 259 -15.75 -6.93 14.83
C MET A 259 -14.80 -5.74 15.06
N ALA A 260 -14.84 -4.74 14.18
CA ALA A 260 -14.04 -3.52 14.28
C ALA A 260 -14.41 -2.67 15.51
N GLU A 261 -15.70 -2.60 15.88
CA GLU A 261 -16.12 -1.93 17.11
C GLU A 261 -15.43 -2.51 18.35
N LYS A 262 -15.27 -3.83 18.37
CA LYS A 262 -14.67 -4.60 19.47
C LYS A 262 -13.16 -4.77 19.35
N GLU A 263 -12.56 -4.39 18.21
CA GLU A 263 -11.16 -4.64 17.86
C GLU A 263 -10.79 -6.13 17.95
N GLN A 264 -11.73 -7.01 17.59
CA GLN A 264 -11.56 -8.47 17.69
C GLN A 264 -11.93 -9.16 16.39
N PHE A 265 -10.95 -9.81 15.77
CA PHE A 265 -11.10 -10.47 14.47
C PHE A 265 -10.70 -11.95 14.55
N PRO A 266 -11.41 -12.84 13.85
CA PRO A 266 -10.97 -14.21 13.62
C PRO A 266 -9.58 -14.30 12.96
N SER A 267 -8.87 -15.40 13.18
CA SER A 267 -7.50 -15.60 12.68
C SER A 267 -7.39 -15.76 11.16
N ASP A 268 -8.50 -15.98 10.46
CA ASP A 268 -8.56 -16.07 9.00
C ASP A 268 -8.81 -14.72 8.31
N ILE A 269 -8.96 -13.64 9.09
CA ILE A 269 -9.05 -12.27 8.60
C ILE A 269 -7.67 -11.60 8.73
N SER A 270 -7.22 -10.96 7.65
CA SER A 270 -6.06 -10.10 7.72
C SER A 270 -6.51 -8.73 8.23
N ALA A 271 -6.45 -8.54 9.55
CA ALA A 271 -6.85 -7.32 10.23
C ALA A 271 -5.62 -6.53 10.69
N LEU A 272 -5.30 -5.45 9.99
CA LEU A 272 -4.27 -4.51 10.39
C LEU A 272 -4.90 -3.47 11.32
N VAL A 273 -4.53 -3.46 12.60
CA VAL A 273 -5.06 -2.53 13.61
C VAL A 273 -3.87 -1.78 14.23
N GLN A 274 -3.73 -0.49 13.89
CA GLN A 274 -2.60 0.33 14.31
C GLN A 274 -3.05 1.42 15.27
N LYS A 275 -2.35 1.59 16.39
CA LYS A 275 -2.48 2.77 17.26
C LYS A 275 -1.58 3.89 16.75
N VAL A 276 -2.13 5.09 16.62
CA VAL A 276 -1.38 6.27 16.21
C VAL A 276 -0.66 6.84 17.42
N VAL A 277 0.68 6.92 17.35
CA VAL A 277 1.57 7.31 18.46
C VAL A 277 2.46 8.49 18.13
#